data_AF-A0A925I7A2-F1
#
_entry.id   AF-A0A925I7A2-F1
#
_cell.length_a   1.000
_cell.length_b   1.000
_cell.length_c   1.000
_cell.angle_alpha   90.00
_cell.angle_beta   90.00
_cell.angle_gamma   90.00
#
_symmetry.space_group_name_H-M   'P 1'
#
loop_
_entity.id
_entity.type
_entity.pdbx_description
1 polymer ?
#
loop_
_entity_poly.entity_id
_entity_poly.type
_entity_poly.pdbx_seq_one_letter_code
_entity_poly.pdbx_strand_id
1 'polypeptide(L)'
;RALIKTDNDSLKNVLEDKLELLRNEIRKELKEDSTKSLKSIKKMYRGFFTTSVADITVNFFDNLQKEYTNKFLAADREKDQLISGLLESDESEKKFLRIKDQYSNDYLSDVVKRKMDRNKTMVENGELKQLVDAVYLDPEESFFSFDTHFFAPRKYFFGKPVKTLYFNVLIIWLASIIAFIVLYFDLARKIISFFEQRGIKK
;
A
#
# COMPACT_ATOMS: atom_id res chain seq x y z
N ARG A 1 -23.07 -11.18 29.53
CA ARG A 1 -23.88 -11.88 28.49
C ARG A 1 -23.12 -11.77 27.18
N ALA A 2 -22.84 -12.88 26.49
CA ALA A 2 -22.27 -12.84 25.15
C ALA A 2 -23.28 -12.11 24.24
N LEU A 3 -22.81 -11.11 23.48
CA LEU A 3 -23.69 -10.23 22.71
C LEU A 3 -24.31 -10.92 21.49
N ILE A 4 -23.82 -12.11 21.11
CA ILE A 4 -24.09 -12.67 19.79
C ILE A 4 -24.45 -14.15 19.91
N LYS A 5 -25.75 -14.41 20.08
CA LYS A 5 -26.37 -15.71 19.79
C LYS A 5 -27.27 -15.49 18.57
N THR A 6 -26.82 -15.94 17.40
CA THR A 6 -27.61 -15.85 16.17
C THR A 6 -27.58 -17.22 15.48
N ASP A 7 -28.75 -17.76 15.17
CA ASP A 7 -28.94 -19.13 14.66
C ASP A 7 -28.78 -19.29 13.13
N ASN A 8 -28.68 -18.19 12.37
CA ASN A 8 -28.63 -18.22 10.90
C ASN A 8 -27.19 -18.34 10.36
N ASP A 9 -26.86 -19.45 9.70
CA ASP A 9 -25.50 -19.83 9.25
C ASP A 9 -24.82 -18.81 8.32
N SER A 10 -25.56 -18.08 7.50
CA SER A 10 -24.99 -17.01 6.65
C SER A 10 -24.48 -15.81 7.45
N LEU A 11 -25.22 -15.42 8.50
CA LEU A 11 -24.83 -14.35 9.42
C LEU A 11 -23.68 -14.77 10.33
N LYS A 12 -23.50 -16.09 10.57
CA LYS A 12 -22.38 -16.64 11.33
C LYS A 12 -21.06 -16.40 10.60
N ASN A 13 -21.01 -16.72 9.32
CA ASN A 13 -19.80 -16.60 8.51
C ASN A 13 -19.39 -15.13 8.30
N VAL A 14 -20.35 -14.26 7.94
CA VAL A 14 -20.07 -12.81 7.77
C VAL A 14 -19.53 -12.18 9.06
N LEU A 15 -20.00 -12.64 10.22
CA LEU A 15 -19.53 -12.15 11.51
C LEU A 15 -18.10 -12.63 11.82
N GLU A 16 -17.81 -13.89 11.53
CA GLU A 16 -16.46 -14.45 11.71
C GLU A 16 -15.45 -13.75 10.82
N ASP A 17 -15.80 -13.48 9.56
CA ASP A 17 -14.97 -12.72 8.62
C ASP A 17 -14.67 -11.30 9.14
N LYS A 18 -15.69 -10.61 9.69
CA LYS A 18 -15.51 -9.26 10.27
C LYS A 18 -14.65 -9.27 11.53
N LEU A 19 -14.80 -10.29 12.38
CA LEU A 19 -13.97 -10.44 13.58
C LEU A 19 -12.54 -10.85 13.23
N GLU A 20 -12.34 -11.60 12.14
CA GLU A 20 -11.03 -11.88 11.59
C GLU A 20 -10.35 -10.63 11.07
N LEU A 21 -11.04 -9.85 10.23
CA LEU A 21 -10.54 -8.56 9.75
C LEU A 21 -10.11 -7.66 10.91
N LEU A 22 -10.98 -7.49 11.91
CA LEU A 22 -10.68 -6.66 13.09
C LEU A 22 -9.40 -7.12 13.81
N ARG A 23 -9.21 -8.43 13.97
CA ARG A 23 -8.02 -8.98 14.63
C ARG A 23 -6.75 -8.76 13.81
N ASN A 24 -6.85 -8.91 12.48
CA ASN A 24 -5.71 -8.72 11.59
C ASN A 24 -5.25 -7.27 11.59
N GLU A 25 -6.18 -6.31 11.47
CA GLU A 25 -5.87 -4.88 11.54
C GLU A 25 -5.27 -4.47 12.88
N ILE A 26 -5.86 -4.90 14.00
CA ILE A 26 -5.30 -4.59 15.32
C ILE A 26 -3.90 -5.20 15.49
N ARG A 27 -3.66 -6.42 14.99
CA ARG A 27 -2.31 -7.02 15.02
C ARG A 27 -1.31 -6.24 14.17
N LYS A 28 -1.74 -5.71 13.02
CA LYS A 28 -0.89 -4.90 12.14
C LYS A 28 -0.47 -3.62 12.84
N GLU A 29 -1.42 -2.90 13.43
CA GLU A 29 -1.18 -1.69 14.21
C GLU A 29 -0.24 -1.93 15.41
N LEU A 30 -0.37 -3.08 16.09
CA LEU A 30 0.52 -3.44 17.20
C LEU A 30 1.96 -3.79 16.77
N LYS A 31 2.16 -4.27 15.54
CA LYS A 31 3.51 -4.54 15.01
C LYS A 31 4.23 -3.24 14.68
N GLU A 32 3.49 -2.28 14.14
CA GLU A 32 4.03 -0.98 13.72
C GLU A 32 4.34 -0.07 14.92
N ASP A 33 3.57 -0.20 16.01
CA ASP A 33 3.79 0.55 17.25
C ASP A 33 3.94 -0.38 18.46
N SER A 34 5.19 -0.78 18.72
CA SER A 34 5.57 -1.71 19.80
C SER A 34 5.28 -1.20 21.22
N THR A 35 4.91 0.08 21.38
CA THR A 35 4.53 0.67 22.67
C THR A 35 3.07 0.40 23.04
N LYS A 36 2.24 0.02 22.07
CA LYS A 36 0.83 -0.30 22.28
C LYS A 36 0.71 -1.77 22.63
N SER A 37 -0.10 -2.09 23.65
CA SER A 37 -0.45 -3.48 23.95
C SER A 37 -1.93 -3.60 24.24
N LEU A 38 -2.65 -4.32 23.39
CA LEU A 38 -4.04 -4.70 23.66
C LEU A 38 -4.06 -6.13 24.19
N LYS A 39 -3.97 -6.29 25.51
CA LYS A 39 -4.05 -7.61 26.19
C LYS A 39 -5.33 -8.38 25.83
N SER A 40 -6.38 -7.70 25.39
CA SER A 40 -7.69 -8.25 25.04
C SER A 40 -7.78 -8.91 23.66
N ILE A 41 -6.76 -8.84 22.79
CA ILE A 41 -6.79 -9.44 21.44
C ILE A 41 -7.08 -10.93 21.48
N LYS A 42 -6.56 -11.63 22.49
CA LYS A 42 -6.79 -13.08 22.67
C LYS A 42 -8.25 -13.44 22.97
N LYS A 43 -9.09 -12.46 23.32
CA LYS A 43 -10.52 -12.63 23.65
C LYS A 43 -11.46 -12.19 22.52
N MET A 44 -10.93 -11.78 21.36
CA MET A 44 -11.72 -11.41 20.18
C MET A 44 -12.18 -12.63 19.36
N TYR A 45 -12.62 -13.69 20.05
CA TYR A 45 -13.27 -14.83 19.41
C TYR A 45 -14.76 -14.79 19.74
N ARG A 46 -15.56 -15.33 18.83
CA ARG A 46 -17.03 -15.33 18.87
C ARG A 46 -17.63 -15.77 20.21
N GLY A 47 -16.97 -16.69 20.93
CA GLY A 47 -17.40 -17.16 22.26
C GLY A 47 -17.05 -16.25 23.44
N PHE A 48 -16.12 -15.29 23.28
CA PHE A 48 -15.58 -14.46 24.37
C PHE A 48 -15.86 -12.95 24.20
N PHE A 49 -16.47 -12.55 23.07
CA PHE A 49 -16.82 -11.16 22.81
C PHE A 49 -17.98 -10.71 23.71
N THR A 50 -17.62 -9.94 24.74
CA THR A 50 -18.54 -9.36 25.73
C THR A 50 -18.64 -7.86 25.50
N THR A 51 -19.72 -7.20 25.94
CA THR A 51 -19.87 -5.73 25.90
C THR A 51 -18.64 -4.99 26.43
N SER A 52 -18.06 -5.46 27.54
CA SER A 52 -16.81 -4.90 28.08
C SER A 52 -15.61 -5.00 27.13
N VAL A 53 -15.51 -6.06 26.31
CA VAL A 53 -14.44 -6.19 25.30
C VAL A 53 -14.70 -5.24 24.13
N ALA A 54 -15.97 -5.05 23.74
CA ALA A 54 -16.36 -4.07 22.73
C ALA A 54 -15.99 -2.65 23.17
N ASP A 55 -16.34 -2.26 24.39
CA ASP A 55 -16.04 -0.92 24.93
C ASP A 55 -14.52 -0.66 24.99
N ILE A 56 -13.73 -1.64 25.43
CA ILE A 56 -12.26 -1.55 25.42
C ILE A 56 -11.73 -1.36 23.99
N THR A 57 -12.34 -2.04 23.02
CA THR A 57 -11.92 -1.98 21.62
C THR A 57 -12.28 -0.63 20.98
N VAL A 58 -13.47 -0.09 21.27
CA VAL A 58 -13.88 1.24 20.82
C VAL A 58 -12.96 2.30 21.40
N ASN A 59 -12.72 2.27 22.72
CA ASN A 59 -11.78 3.20 23.36
C ASN A 59 -10.36 3.12 22.77
N PHE A 60 -9.91 1.93 22.37
CA PHE A 60 -8.64 1.77 21.67
C PHE A 60 -8.64 2.49 20.32
N PHE A 61 -9.69 2.31 19.50
CA PHE A 61 -9.81 2.99 18.21
C PHE A 61 -9.97 4.51 18.37
N ASP A 62 -10.67 4.99 19.38
CA ASP A 62 -10.80 6.43 19.66
C ASP A 62 -9.44 7.06 20.00
N ASN A 63 -8.63 6.37 20.81
CA ASN A 63 -7.27 6.82 21.10
C ASN A 63 -6.38 6.76 19.85
N LEU A 64 -6.50 5.68 19.07
CA LEU A 64 -5.76 5.53 17.82
C LEU A 64 -6.10 6.65 16.82
N GLN A 65 -7.38 6.99 16.69
CA GLN A 65 -7.86 8.09 15.86
C GLN A 65 -7.27 9.44 16.30
N LYS A 66 -7.22 9.71 17.61
CA LYS A 66 -6.59 10.93 18.15
C LYS A 66 -5.12 11.01 17.80
N GLU A 67 -4.38 9.92 17.98
CA GLU A 67 -2.95 9.85 17.64
C GLU A 67 -2.70 10.13 16.14
N TYR A 68 -3.44 9.46 15.25
CA TYR A 68 -3.31 9.70 13.81
C TYR A 68 -3.73 11.11 13.40
N THR A 69 -4.75 11.68 14.05
CA THR A 69 -5.15 13.07 13.84
C THR A 69 -4.03 14.02 14.25
N ASN A 70 -3.38 13.80 15.40
CA ASN A 70 -2.26 14.62 15.84
C ASN A 70 -1.06 14.52 14.89
N LYS A 71 -0.72 13.31 14.42
CA LYS A 71 0.33 13.11 13.41
C LYS A 71 0.01 13.84 12.11
N PHE A 72 -1.23 13.75 11.64
CA PHE A 72 -1.69 14.47 10.45
C PHE A 72 -1.57 15.99 10.61
N LEU A 73 -2.06 16.54 11.74
CA LEU A 73 -1.98 17.97 12.02
C LEU A 73 -0.53 18.46 12.16
N ALA A 74 0.37 17.66 12.71
CA ALA A 74 1.78 18.00 12.79
C ALA A 74 2.41 18.10 11.39
N ALA A 75 2.18 17.10 10.54
CA ALA A 75 2.67 17.09 9.16
C ALA A 75 2.07 18.23 8.30
N ASP A 76 0.80 18.55 8.51
CA ASP A 76 0.13 19.65 7.80
C ASP A 76 0.71 21.01 8.20
N ARG A 77 1.02 21.21 9.50
CA ARG A 77 1.71 22.42 9.97
C ARG A 77 3.11 22.55 9.38
N GLU A 78 3.88 21.46 9.33
CA GLU A 78 5.21 21.49 8.70
C GLU A 78 5.12 21.86 7.21
N LYS A 79 4.15 21.27 6.49
CA LYS A 79 3.86 21.64 5.11
C LYS A 79 3.54 23.12 4.97
N ASP A 80 2.65 23.65 5.81
CA ASP A 80 2.23 25.05 5.74
C ASP A 80 3.38 26.00 6.05
N GLN A 81 4.23 25.68 7.03
CA GLN A 81 5.43 26.46 7.35
C GLN A 81 6.39 26.52 6.16
N LEU A 82 6.62 25.39 5.47
CA LEU A 82 7.44 25.35 4.27
C LEU A 82 6.85 26.19 3.13
N ILE A 83 5.54 26.11 2.92
CA ILE A 83 4.85 26.90 1.89
C ILE A 83 4.93 28.39 2.23
N SER A 84 4.64 28.79 3.46
CA SER A 84 4.75 30.19 3.89
C SER A 84 6.15 30.73 3.69
N GLY A 85 7.19 29.96 4.03
CA GLY A 85 8.59 30.34 3.81
C GLY A 85 8.96 30.52 2.32
N LEU A 86 8.33 29.75 1.43
CA LEU A 86 8.53 29.89 -0.02
C LEU A 86 7.75 31.08 -0.62
N LEU A 87 6.74 31.59 0.07
CA LEU A 87 5.87 32.68 -0.36
C LEU A 87 6.17 34.03 0.33
N GLU A 88 7.30 34.16 1.03
CA GLU A 88 7.66 35.37 1.78
C GLU A 88 7.90 36.62 0.91
N SER A 89 8.20 36.44 -0.38
CA SER A 89 8.49 37.55 -1.30
C SER A 89 7.84 37.33 -2.67
N ASP A 90 7.54 38.42 -3.38
CA ASP A 90 6.99 38.37 -4.75
C ASP A 90 7.90 37.60 -5.72
N GLU A 91 9.22 37.61 -5.51
CA GLU A 91 10.18 36.88 -6.34
C GLU A 91 10.18 35.38 -6.04
N SER A 92 10.14 35.00 -4.75
CA SER A 92 10.07 33.60 -4.33
C SER A 92 8.73 32.97 -4.70
N GLU A 93 7.63 33.71 -4.60
CA GLU A 93 6.31 33.28 -5.05
C GLU A 93 6.31 32.97 -6.55
N LYS A 94 6.80 33.89 -7.40
CA LYS A 94 6.90 33.65 -8.85
C LYS A 94 7.76 32.43 -9.17
N LYS A 95 8.85 32.22 -8.44
CA LYS A 95 9.71 31.04 -8.60
C LYS A 95 8.99 29.76 -8.21
N PHE A 96 8.24 29.76 -7.11
CA PHE A 96 7.44 28.64 -6.65
C PHE A 96 6.35 28.27 -7.66
N LEU A 97 5.58 29.26 -8.13
CA LEU A 97 4.55 29.08 -9.15
C LEU A 97 5.14 28.50 -10.44
N ARG A 98 6.29 28.99 -10.90
CA ARG A 98 6.96 28.44 -12.07
C ARG A 98 7.35 26.97 -11.90
N ILE A 99 7.87 26.59 -10.74
CA ILE A 99 8.23 25.19 -10.46
C ILE A 99 6.96 24.33 -10.42
N LYS A 100 5.90 24.82 -9.77
CA LYS A 100 4.60 24.14 -9.74
C LYS A 100 4.07 23.92 -11.15
N ASP A 101 4.09 24.93 -12.01
CA ASP A 101 3.61 24.82 -13.39
C ASP A 101 4.44 23.86 -14.24
N GLN A 102 5.77 23.80 -14.00
CA GLN A 102 6.67 22.93 -14.76
C GLN A 102 6.64 21.47 -14.33
N TYR A 103 6.38 21.18 -13.05
CA TYR A 103 6.55 19.85 -12.47
C TYR A 103 5.28 19.26 -11.85
N SER A 104 4.15 19.96 -11.89
CA SER A 104 2.86 19.43 -11.42
C SER A 104 1.88 19.23 -12.57
N ASN A 105 1.14 18.13 -12.50
CA ASN A 105 0.01 17.86 -13.39
C ASN A 105 -1.15 17.43 -12.50
N ASP A 106 -2.15 18.31 -12.37
CA ASP A 106 -3.28 18.09 -11.47
C ASP A 106 -4.10 16.87 -11.89
N TYR A 107 -4.31 16.65 -13.19
CA TYR A 107 -5.01 15.47 -13.70
C TYR A 107 -4.26 14.18 -13.34
N LEU A 108 -2.95 14.13 -13.58
CA LEU A 108 -2.14 12.96 -13.24
C LEU A 108 -2.13 12.72 -11.72
N SER A 109 -2.02 13.79 -10.93
CA SER A 109 -2.09 13.73 -9.47
C SER A 109 -3.41 13.13 -9.00
N ASP A 110 -4.53 13.55 -9.58
CA ASP A 110 -5.87 13.06 -9.22
C ASP A 110 -6.06 11.58 -9.59
N VAL A 111 -5.56 11.17 -10.75
CA VAL A 111 -5.58 9.77 -11.21
C VAL A 111 -4.74 8.87 -10.31
N VAL A 112 -3.48 9.24 -10.06
CA VAL A 112 -2.53 8.42 -9.28
C VAL A 112 -2.94 8.35 -7.81
N LYS A 113 -3.52 9.41 -7.25
CA LYS A 113 -4.04 9.44 -5.88
C LYS A 113 -5.44 8.83 -5.76
N ARG A 114 -6.12 8.58 -6.89
CA ARG A 114 -7.50 8.10 -6.95
C ARG A 114 -8.47 9.00 -6.17
N LYS A 115 -8.33 10.33 -6.27
CA LYS A 115 -9.10 11.29 -5.46
C LYS A 115 -10.62 11.20 -5.69
N MET A 116 -11.03 10.84 -6.91
CA MET A 116 -12.43 10.79 -7.33
C MET A 116 -13.09 9.42 -7.08
N ASP A 117 -12.33 8.41 -6.66
CA ASP A 117 -12.87 7.08 -6.42
C ASP A 117 -13.71 7.05 -5.14
N ARG A 118 -14.89 6.42 -5.24
CA ARG A 118 -15.81 6.26 -4.10
C ARG A 118 -15.25 5.30 -3.04
N ASN A 119 -14.56 4.26 -3.49
CA ASN A 119 -14.01 3.23 -2.63
C ASN A 119 -12.54 3.54 -2.32
N LYS A 120 -12.29 4.10 -1.14
CA LYS A 120 -10.94 4.46 -0.67
C LYS A 120 -10.18 3.29 -0.06
N THR A 121 -10.90 2.26 0.37
CA THR A 121 -10.37 1.05 0.98
C THR A 121 -11.04 -0.18 0.37
N MET A 122 -10.35 -1.32 0.42
CA MET A 122 -10.86 -2.60 -0.03
C MET A 122 -10.42 -3.69 0.95
N VAL A 123 -11.31 -4.64 1.22
CA VAL A 123 -10.96 -5.83 2.01
C VAL A 123 -10.52 -6.92 1.05
N GLU A 124 -9.29 -7.39 1.21
CA GLU A 124 -8.71 -8.48 0.42
C GLU A 124 -7.97 -9.42 1.37
N ASN A 125 -8.21 -10.74 1.25
CA ASN A 125 -7.56 -11.77 2.07
C ASN A 125 -7.68 -11.55 3.59
N GLY A 126 -8.79 -10.96 4.06
CA GLY A 126 -8.99 -10.68 5.48
C GLY A 126 -8.18 -9.49 6.02
N GLU A 127 -7.66 -8.64 5.13
CA GLU A 127 -6.93 -7.42 5.45
C GLU A 127 -7.56 -6.21 4.76
N LEU A 128 -7.46 -5.05 5.40
CA LEU A 128 -7.89 -3.77 4.84
C LEU A 128 -6.73 -3.16 4.05
N LYS A 129 -6.91 -3.03 2.74
CA LYS A 129 -5.96 -2.37 1.86
C LYS A 129 -6.43 -0.95 1.54
N GLN A 130 -5.50 0.00 1.68
CA GLN A 130 -5.71 1.37 1.25
C GLN A 130 -5.56 1.48 -0.27
N LEU A 131 -6.57 2.03 -0.94
CA LEU A 131 -6.54 2.27 -2.38
C LEU A 131 -6.19 3.72 -2.73
N VAL A 132 -6.65 4.66 -1.91
CA VAL A 132 -6.39 6.11 -2.08
C VAL A 132 -4.95 6.45 -1.72
N ASP A 133 -4.37 7.44 -2.40
CA ASP A 133 -3.04 7.97 -2.07
C ASP A 133 -1.92 6.90 -2.05
N ALA A 134 -2.10 5.81 -2.81
CA ALA A 134 -1.16 4.69 -2.85
C ALA A 134 0.28 5.13 -3.18
N VAL A 135 0.46 6.22 -3.94
CA VAL A 135 1.78 6.79 -4.26
C VAL A 135 2.63 7.19 -3.04
N TYR A 136 2.00 7.40 -1.89
CA TYR A 136 2.67 7.73 -0.63
C TYR A 136 2.80 6.54 0.32
N LEU A 137 2.28 5.38 -0.06
CA LEU A 137 2.39 4.17 0.73
C LEU A 137 3.70 3.46 0.39
N ASP A 138 4.56 3.29 1.38
CA ASP A 138 5.72 2.41 1.23
C ASP A 138 5.26 0.95 1.29
N PRO A 139 5.71 0.08 0.36
CA PRO A 139 5.34 -1.32 0.37
C PRO A 139 5.96 -2.04 1.58
N GLU A 140 5.32 -3.12 2.03
CA GLU A 140 5.86 -3.95 3.10
C GLU A 140 7.22 -4.55 2.71
N GLU A 141 8.12 -4.66 3.69
CA GLU A 141 9.44 -5.23 3.49
C GLU A 141 9.33 -6.67 3.02
N SER A 142 9.85 -6.95 1.82
CA SER A 142 10.00 -8.32 1.34
C SER A 142 11.34 -8.52 0.66
N PHE A 143 11.99 -9.64 1.00
CA PHE A 143 13.28 -10.02 0.42
C PHE A 143 13.19 -10.40 -1.06
N PHE A 144 12.06 -10.99 -1.48
CA PHE A 144 11.88 -11.56 -2.82
C PHE A 144 10.56 -11.20 -3.50
N SER A 145 9.66 -10.46 -2.84
CA SER A 145 8.39 -10.08 -3.45
C SER A 145 8.56 -8.84 -4.32
N PHE A 146 8.50 -9.04 -5.64
CA PHE A 146 8.30 -7.98 -6.63
C PHE A 146 6.84 -7.47 -6.65
N ASP A 147 5.98 -8.13 -5.88
CA ASP A 147 4.56 -7.89 -5.78
C ASP A 147 4.29 -6.71 -4.85
N THR A 148 4.49 -5.51 -5.38
CA THR A 148 4.12 -4.24 -4.75
C THR A 148 2.98 -3.62 -5.54
N HIS A 149 2.13 -2.83 -4.89
CA HIS A 149 1.10 -2.08 -5.62
C HIS A 149 1.74 -1.23 -6.73
N PHE A 150 0.99 -1.03 -7.82
CA PHE A 150 1.51 -0.43 -9.06
C PHE A 150 2.11 0.98 -8.84
N PHE A 151 1.47 1.79 -8.00
CA PHE A 151 1.89 3.16 -7.72
C PHE A 151 2.96 3.29 -6.61
N ALA A 152 3.60 2.19 -6.18
CA ALA A 152 4.58 2.24 -5.09
C ALA A 152 5.75 3.17 -5.43
N PRO A 153 6.14 4.10 -4.54
CA PRO A 153 7.27 5.00 -4.79
C PRO A 153 8.61 4.26 -4.78
N ARG A 154 8.64 3.10 -4.12
CA ARG A 154 9.80 2.24 -3.94
C ARG A 154 9.43 0.79 -4.23
N LYS A 155 10.42 0.00 -4.64
CA LYS A 155 10.35 -1.45 -4.77
C LYS A 155 11.52 -2.07 -4.02
N TYR A 156 11.29 -3.19 -3.35
CA TYR A 156 12.37 -3.93 -2.71
C TYR A 156 13.07 -4.80 -3.76
N PHE A 157 14.38 -4.64 -3.87
CA PHE A 157 15.23 -5.43 -4.75
C PHE A 157 16.44 -5.91 -3.95
N PHE A 158 16.61 -7.23 -3.83
CA PHE A 158 17.64 -7.85 -2.98
C PHE A 158 17.65 -7.30 -1.54
N GLY A 159 16.47 -7.15 -0.93
CA GLY A 159 16.33 -6.67 0.45
C GLY A 159 16.64 -5.18 0.66
N LYS A 160 16.86 -4.39 -0.41
CA LYS A 160 17.05 -2.94 -0.32
C LYS A 160 15.92 -2.19 -1.03
N PRO A 161 15.40 -1.09 -0.46
CA PRO A 161 14.42 -0.25 -1.13
C PRO A 161 15.09 0.54 -2.26
N VAL A 162 14.64 0.34 -3.49
CA VAL A 162 15.08 1.07 -4.69
C VAL A 162 13.92 1.92 -5.18
N LYS A 163 14.18 3.17 -5.56
CA LYS A 163 13.14 4.05 -6.13
C LYS A 163 12.60 3.42 -7.42
N THR A 164 11.28 3.42 -7.60
CA THR A 164 10.61 2.78 -8.73
C THR A 164 11.10 3.30 -10.09
N LEU A 165 11.48 4.57 -10.18
CA LEU A 165 12.08 5.15 -11.38
C LEU A 165 13.34 4.39 -11.83
N TYR A 166 14.32 4.24 -10.93
CA TYR A 166 15.59 3.58 -11.26
C TYR A 166 15.40 2.10 -11.54
N PHE A 167 14.51 1.44 -10.79
CA PHE A 167 14.18 0.04 -11.01
C PHE A 167 13.58 -0.19 -12.41
N ASN A 168 12.58 0.62 -12.81
CA ASN A 168 11.95 0.49 -14.11
C ASN A 168 12.93 0.81 -15.26
N VAL A 169 13.76 1.85 -15.11
CA VAL A 169 14.80 2.19 -16.09
C VAL A 169 15.80 1.02 -16.23
N LEU A 170 16.25 0.44 -15.12
CA LEU A 170 17.14 -0.73 -15.14
C LEU A 170 16.51 -1.93 -15.87
N ILE A 171 15.23 -2.20 -15.67
CA ILE A 171 14.51 -3.28 -16.38
C ILE A 171 14.47 -3.01 -17.88
N ILE A 172 14.17 -1.78 -18.31
CA ILE A 172 14.13 -1.41 -19.74
C ILE A 172 15.50 -1.63 -20.38
N TRP A 173 16.58 -1.20 -19.70
CA TRP A 173 17.95 -1.44 -20.17
C TRP A 173 18.29 -2.93 -20.22
N LEU A 174 17.93 -3.70 -19.19
CA LEU A 174 18.16 -5.14 -19.15
C LEU A 174 17.43 -5.84 -20.30
N ALA A 175 16.15 -5.52 -20.53
CA ALA A 175 15.37 -6.05 -21.64
C ALA A 175 15.99 -5.70 -23.00
N SER A 176 16.50 -4.48 -23.15
CA SER A 176 17.18 -4.02 -24.37
C SER A 176 18.50 -4.78 -24.62
N ILE A 177 19.29 -5.00 -23.59
CA ILE A 177 20.55 -5.79 -23.67
C ILE A 177 20.24 -7.24 -24.01
N ILE A 178 19.25 -7.85 -23.34
CA ILE A 178 18.82 -9.22 -23.64
C ILE A 178 18.33 -9.32 -25.08
N ALA A 179 17.50 -8.38 -25.54
CA ALA A 179 17.04 -8.34 -26.91
C ALA A 179 18.20 -8.22 -27.91
N PHE A 180 19.18 -7.37 -27.62
CA PHE A 180 20.39 -7.24 -28.42
C PHE A 180 21.17 -8.56 -28.50
N ILE A 181 21.38 -9.26 -27.38
CA ILE A 181 22.05 -10.57 -27.34
C ILE A 181 21.26 -11.60 -28.15
N VAL A 182 19.93 -11.66 -27.98
CA VAL A 182 19.04 -12.60 -28.68
C VAL A 182 19.14 -12.43 -30.20
N LEU A 183 19.14 -11.18 -30.67
CA LEU A 183 19.29 -10.85 -32.08
C LEU A 183 20.72 -11.10 -32.58
N TYR A 184 21.74 -10.69 -31.83
CA TYR A 184 23.14 -10.80 -32.25
C TYR A 184 23.58 -12.25 -32.49
N PHE A 185 23.17 -13.18 -31.63
CA PHE A 185 23.52 -14.61 -31.79
C PHE A 185 22.47 -15.44 -32.52
N ASP A 186 21.48 -14.79 -33.15
CA ASP A 186 20.34 -15.43 -33.80
C ASP A 186 19.66 -16.49 -32.90
N LEU A 187 19.60 -16.25 -31.58
CA LEU A 187 19.02 -17.20 -30.62
C LEU A 187 17.56 -17.52 -30.95
N ALA A 188 16.80 -16.52 -31.42
CA ALA A 188 15.41 -16.73 -31.84
C ALA A 188 15.30 -17.79 -32.94
N ARG A 189 16.18 -17.75 -33.95
CA ARG A 189 16.20 -18.74 -35.04
C ARG A 189 16.62 -20.12 -34.55
N LYS A 190 17.60 -20.18 -33.64
CA LYS A 190 18.03 -21.45 -33.00
C LYS A 190 16.92 -22.08 -32.18
N ILE A 191 16.13 -21.28 -31.47
CA ILE A 191 14.99 -21.75 -30.69
C ILE A 191 13.91 -22.30 -31.62
N ILE A 192 13.55 -21.59 -32.70
CA ILE A 192 12.54 -22.04 -33.67
C ILE A 192 12.97 -23.36 -34.34
N SER A 193 14.20 -23.42 -34.87
CA SER A 193 14.72 -24.64 -35.52
C SER A 193 14.83 -25.83 -34.57
N PHE A 194 15.12 -25.60 -33.28
CA PHE A 194 15.08 -26.64 -32.25
C PHE A 194 13.66 -27.20 -32.03
N PHE A 195 12.64 -26.34 -32.04
CA PHE A 195 11.24 -26.78 -31.93
C PHE A 195 10.76 -27.49 -33.20
N GLU A 196 11.16 -27.05 -34.39
CA GLU A 196 10.85 -27.73 -35.67
C GLU A 196 11.44 -29.14 -35.71
N GLN A 197 12.71 -29.33 -35.32
CA GLN A 197 13.33 -30.65 -35.27
C GLN A 197 12.63 -31.63 -34.31
N ARG A 198 12.00 -31.12 -33.25
CA ARG A 198 11.20 -31.94 -32.31
C ARG A 198 9.76 -32.16 -32.78
N GLY A 199 9.16 -31.21 -33.49
CA GLY A 199 7.81 -31.31 -34.04
C GLY A 199 7.69 -32.28 -35.24
N ILE A 200 8.76 -32.44 -36.02
CA ILE A 200 8.81 -33.31 -37.21
C ILE A 200 9.01 -34.81 -36.84
N LYS A 201 9.22 -35.15 -35.57
CA LYS A 201 9.35 -36.54 -35.09
C LYS A 201 8.02 -37.23 -34.73
N LYS A 202 6.89 -36.81 -35.30
CA LYS A 202 5.62 -37.54 -35.25
C LYS A 202 5.18 -37.98 -36.63
#